data_AF-X1PYD0-F1
#
_entry.id   AF-X1PYD0-F1
#
_cell.length_a   1.000
_cell.length_b   1.000
_cell.length_c   1.000
_cell.angle_alpha   90.00
_cell.angle_beta   90.00
_cell.angle_gamma   90.00
#
_symmetry.space_group_name_H-M   'P 1'
#
loop_
_entity.id
_entity.type
_entity.pdbx_description
1 polymer ?
#
loop_
_entity_poly.entity_id
_entity_poly.type
_entity_poly.pdbx_seq_one_letter_code
_entity_poly.pdbx_strand_id
1 'polypeptide(L)'
;TESGLPDIRIINTFIDLETKDHDITATDPWLDSGGTDKRVLFVPEGNLGSMLHGPIAAESVKDPGIVQKKVGHVLVQSVCQQDPIMVSTIGLANTFVAFNRINEVWNLNTESHTTW
;
A
#
# COMPACT_ATOMS: atom_id res chain seq x y z
N THR A 1 -18.14 -21.97 8.03
CA THR A 1 -17.10 -22.98 7.70
C THR A 1 -17.29 -24.18 8.60
N GLU A 2 -17.53 -25.36 8.04
CA GLU A 2 -18.04 -26.56 8.73
C GLU A 2 -17.06 -27.25 9.72
N SER A 3 -15.86 -26.71 9.95
CA SER A 3 -14.82 -27.36 10.77
C SER A 3 -14.33 -26.56 11.98
N GLY A 4 -14.78 -25.31 12.18
CA GLY A 4 -14.37 -24.48 13.33
C GLY A 4 -12.87 -24.08 13.35
N LEU A 5 -12.12 -24.39 12.28
CA LEU A 5 -10.72 -24.03 12.13
C LEU A 5 -10.56 -22.61 11.57
N PRO A 6 -9.50 -21.87 11.98
CA PRO A 6 -9.21 -20.55 11.44
C PRO A 6 -8.84 -20.63 9.95
N ASP A 7 -9.20 -19.58 9.19
CA ASP A 7 -8.81 -19.41 7.80
C ASP A 7 -7.30 -19.12 7.72
N ILE A 8 -6.57 -19.86 6.88
CA ILE A 8 -5.13 -19.67 6.67
C ILE A 8 -4.94 -19.06 5.28
N ARG A 9 -4.34 -17.87 5.25
CA ARG A 9 -4.01 -17.16 4.02
C ARG A 9 -2.51 -17.03 3.87
N ILE A 10 -2.00 -17.38 2.69
CA ILE A 10 -0.60 -17.20 2.32
C ILE A 10 -0.47 -15.85 1.65
N ILE A 11 0.41 -15.00 2.20
CA ILE A 11 0.78 -13.72 1.60
C ILE A 11 2.13 -13.94 0.92
N ASN A 12 2.13 -13.98 -0.41
CA ASN A 12 3.34 -14.01 -1.22
C ASN A 12 3.40 -12.69 -1.98
N THR A 13 4.27 -11.78 -1.56
CA THR A 13 4.32 -10.41 -2.11
C THR A 13 5.75 -9.95 -2.19
N PHE A 14 6.14 -9.45 -3.36
CA PHE A 14 7.41 -8.78 -3.59
C PHE A 14 7.14 -7.28 -3.75
N ILE A 15 8.04 -6.48 -3.20
CA ILE A 15 8.07 -5.04 -3.39
C ILE A 15 9.38 -4.65 -4.08
N ASP A 16 9.31 -3.71 -5.00
CA ASP A 16 10.49 -3.13 -5.61
C ASP A 16 10.97 -1.96 -4.74
N LEU A 17 12.22 -2.04 -4.31
CA LEU A 17 12.89 -0.96 -3.58
C LEU A 17 13.82 -0.22 -4.54
N GLU A 18 13.50 1.04 -4.81
CA GLU A 18 14.37 1.94 -5.57
C GLU A 18 15.33 2.65 -4.60
N THR A 19 16.63 2.51 -4.83
CA THR A 19 17.66 3.18 -4.05
C THR A 19 17.96 4.59 -4.58
N LYS A 20 18.79 5.36 -3.85
CA LYS A 20 19.26 6.68 -4.28
C LYS A 20 19.96 6.65 -5.65
N ASP A 21 20.62 5.54 -5.98
CA ASP A 21 21.39 5.39 -7.21
C ASP A 21 20.53 4.84 -8.37
N HIS A 22 19.21 4.80 -8.20
CA HIS A 22 18.22 4.27 -9.16
C HIS A 22 18.33 2.75 -9.43
N ASP A 23 19.08 2.03 -8.60
CA ASP A 23 19.01 0.57 -8.59
C ASP A 23 17.69 0.11 -8.00
N ILE A 24 16.99 -0.78 -8.72
CA ILE A 24 15.70 -1.36 -8.32
C ILE A 24 15.92 -2.82 -7.94
N THR A 25 15.58 -3.18 -6.70
CA THR A 25 15.67 -4.56 -6.21
C THR A 25 14.31 -5.09 -5.76
N ALA A 26 13.91 -6.22 -6.34
CA ALA A 26 12.75 -6.97 -5.90
C ALA A 26 13.05 -7.63 -4.54
N THR A 27 12.31 -7.25 -3.51
CA THR A 27 12.51 -7.68 -2.13
C THR A 27 11.21 -8.27 -1.58
N ASP A 28 11.29 -9.45 -0.99
CA ASP A 28 10.21 -9.99 -0.18
C ASP A 28 10.39 -9.52 1.28
N PRO A 29 9.48 -8.69 1.83
CA PRO A 29 9.62 -8.16 3.18
C PRO A 29 9.34 -9.19 4.28
N TRP A 30 8.89 -10.40 3.94
CA TRP A 30 8.46 -11.43 4.89
C TRP A 30 9.56 -12.44 5.23
N LEU A 31 10.71 -12.40 4.54
CA LEU A 31 11.79 -13.39 4.68
C LEU A 31 12.71 -13.16 5.89
N ASP A 32 13.28 -14.25 6.39
CA ASP A 32 14.43 -14.29 7.30
C ASP A 32 15.77 -14.07 6.58
N SER A 33 16.85 -14.10 7.38
CA SER A 33 18.22 -14.01 6.90
C SER A 33 18.64 -15.18 5.98
N GLY A 34 17.93 -16.30 6.01
CA GLY A 34 18.14 -17.50 5.20
C GLY A 34 17.25 -17.57 3.94
N GLY A 35 16.35 -16.60 3.74
CA GLY A 35 15.42 -16.58 2.59
C GLY A 35 14.15 -17.41 2.79
N THR A 36 13.80 -17.77 4.02
CA THR A 36 12.55 -18.46 4.40
C THR A 36 11.53 -17.52 5.04
N ASP A 37 10.25 -17.82 4.91
CA ASP A 37 9.17 -17.04 5.56
C ASP A 37 9.29 -17.08 7.09
N LYS A 38 9.31 -15.92 7.75
CA LYS A 38 9.46 -15.83 9.21
C LYS A 38 8.29 -15.25 9.97
N ARG A 39 7.27 -14.78 9.27
CA ARG A 39 6.16 -14.03 9.88
C ARG A 39 4.88 -14.82 9.80
N VAL A 40 4.26 -15.01 10.97
CA VAL A 40 2.88 -15.49 11.08
C VAL A 40 2.06 -14.38 11.71
N LEU A 41 1.03 -13.92 11.00
CA LEU A 41 0.14 -12.87 11.47
C LEU A 41 -1.21 -13.46 11.89
N PHE A 42 -1.62 -13.18 13.12
CA PHE A 42 -2.92 -13.54 13.64
C PHE A 42 -3.82 -12.30 13.57
N VAL A 43 -4.84 -12.35 12.72
CA VAL A 43 -5.78 -11.25 12.50
C VAL A 43 -7.20 -11.69 12.83
N PRO A 44 -8.02 -10.83 13.47
CA PRO A 44 -9.42 -11.09 13.67
C PRO A 44 -10.17 -11.00 12.35
N GLU A 45 -11.37 -11.58 12.29
CA GLU A 45 -12.24 -11.42 11.15
C GLU A 45 -12.75 -9.96 11.02
N GLY A 46 -12.97 -9.54 9.77
CA GLY A 46 -13.50 -8.21 9.43
C GLY A 46 -12.43 -7.17 9.11
N ASN A 47 -12.87 -5.91 8.95
CA ASN A 47 -11.98 -4.81 8.59
C ASN A 47 -11.04 -4.47 9.75
N LEU A 48 -9.74 -4.39 9.43
CA LEU A 48 -8.67 -4.07 10.38
C LEU A 48 -8.48 -2.56 10.55
N GLY A 49 -8.79 -1.79 9.51
CA GLY A 49 -8.59 -0.35 9.48
C GLY A 49 -9.34 0.31 8.34
N SER A 50 -8.93 1.52 8.01
CA SER A 50 -9.53 2.35 6.98
C SER A 50 -8.45 3.13 6.23
N MET A 51 -8.69 3.42 4.95
CA MET A 51 -7.88 4.38 4.21
C MET A 51 -8.44 5.78 4.47
N LEU A 52 -7.74 6.55 5.32
CA LEU A 52 -8.04 7.96 5.50
C LEU A 52 -7.60 8.72 4.26
N HIS A 53 -8.30 9.81 3.93
CA HIS A 53 -7.95 10.63 2.79
C HIS A 53 -8.16 12.10 3.09
N GLY A 54 -7.22 12.92 2.64
CA GLY A 54 -7.29 14.37 2.71
C GLY A 54 -7.79 14.99 1.40
N PRO A 55 -7.97 16.32 1.38
CA PRO A 55 -8.10 17.05 0.13
C PRO A 55 -6.83 16.90 -0.71
N ILE A 56 -7.00 16.84 -2.03
CA ILE A 56 -5.89 16.84 -2.98
C ILE A 56 -5.74 18.28 -3.49
N ALA A 57 -4.56 18.88 -3.32
CA ALA A 57 -4.33 20.30 -3.63
C ALA A 57 -4.74 20.67 -5.07
N ALA A 58 -4.45 19.77 -6.02
CA ALA A 58 -4.77 19.94 -7.44
C ALA A 58 -6.28 20.05 -7.74
N GLU A 59 -7.17 19.61 -6.85
CA GLU A 59 -8.63 19.72 -7.04
C GLU A 59 -9.13 21.16 -7.08
N SER A 60 -8.39 22.07 -6.43
CA SER A 60 -8.75 23.49 -6.37
C SER A 60 -8.28 24.28 -7.60
N VAL A 61 -7.43 23.68 -8.44
CA VAL A 61 -6.90 24.31 -9.65
C VAL A 61 -7.93 24.21 -10.77
N LYS A 62 -8.27 25.36 -11.36
CA LYS A 62 -9.19 25.48 -12.50
C LYS A 62 -8.43 26.00 -13.71
N ASP A 63 -7.66 25.11 -14.34
CA ASP A 63 -7.00 25.38 -15.60
C ASP A 63 -7.85 24.76 -16.74
N PRO A 64 -8.27 25.55 -17.76
CA PRO A 64 -9.00 25.03 -18.92
C PRO A 64 -8.25 23.94 -19.70
N GLY A 65 -6.91 23.92 -19.62
CA GLY A 65 -6.05 22.92 -20.23
C GLY A 65 -5.98 21.60 -19.48
N ILE A 66 -6.61 21.50 -18.30
CA ILE A 66 -6.63 20.30 -17.46
C ILE A 66 -8.04 19.72 -17.41
N VAL A 67 -8.17 18.47 -17.86
CA VAL A 67 -9.41 17.70 -17.67
C VAL A 67 -9.26 16.86 -16.42
N GLN A 68 -10.15 17.04 -15.45
CA GLN A 68 -10.07 16.33 -14.17
C GLN A 68 -11.36 15.59 -13.81
N LYS A 69 -11.20 14.38 -13.26
CA LYS A 69 -12.29 13.57 -12.73
C LYS A 69 -11.84 12.86 -11.45
N LYS A 70 -12.64 13.00 -10.40
CA LYS A 70 -12.44 12.25 -9.15
C LYS A 70 -13.26 10.95 -9.18
N VAL A 71 -12.60 9.84 -8.85
CA VAL A 71 -13.24 8.52 -8.65
C VAL A 71 -12.79 8.02 -7.29
N GLY A 72 -13.72 7.98 -6.32
CA GLY A 72 -13.38 7.68 -4.92
C GLY A 72 -12.40 8.71 -4.34
N HIS A 73 -11.25 8.22 -3.87
CA HIS A 73 -10.17 9.05 -3.27
C HIS A 73 -9.05 9.39 -4.26
N VAL A 74 -9.18 9.00 -5.53
CA VAL A 74 -8.20 9.26 -6.58
C VAL A 74 -8.72 10.34 -7.51
N LEU A 75 -7.93 11.39 -7.71
CA LEU A 75 -8.13 12.39 -8.74
C LEU A 75 -7.32 11.99 -9.97
N VAL A 76 -8.00 11.79 -11.09
CA VAL A 76 -7.38 11.56 -12.38
C VAL A 76 -7.40 12.87 -13.17
N GLN A 77 -6.25 13.30 -13.66
CA GLN A 77 -6.09 14.50 -14.47
C GLN A 77 -5.41 14.17 -15.80
N SER A 78 -5.91 14.74 -16.88
CA SER A 78 -5.22 14.80 -18.17
C SER A 78 -4.68 16.21 -18.36
N VAL A 79 -3.36 16.32 -18.55
CA VAL A 79 -2.65 17.59 -18.71
C VAL A 79 -2.00 17.62 -20.08
N CYS A 80 -2.25 18.68 -20.84
CA CYS A 80 -1.61 18.91 -22.14
C CYS A 80 -0.51 19.97 -22.00
N GLN A 81 0.71 19.65 -22.42
CA GLN A 81 1.85 20.55 -22.48
C GLN A 81 2.31 20.69 -23.93
N GLN A 82 2.81 21.87 -24.33
CA GLN A 82 3.24 22.14 -25.73
C GLN A 82 4.75 22.09 -25.95
N ASP A 83 5.57 22.17 -24.90
CA ASP A 83 7.04 22.14 -25.01
C ASP A 83 7.65 21.22 -23.94
N PRO A 84 7.92 19.94 -24.26
CA PRO A 84 7.54 19.23 -25.49
C PRO A 84 6.01 19.03 -25.59
N ILE A 85 5.50 18.77 -26.80
CA ILE A 85 4.09 18.40 -26.98
C ILE A 85 3.85 17.04 -26.32
N MET A 86 3.12 17.04 -25.21
CA MET A 86 2.85 15.86 -24.41
C MET A 86 1.43 15.92 -23.84
N VAL A 87 0.79 14.76 -23.76
CA VAL A 87 -0.43 14.58 -22.99
C VAL A 87 -0.13 13.56 -21.90
N SER A 88 -0.26 13.96 -20.65
CA SER A 88 0.04 13.13 -19.48
C SER A 88 -1.23 12.85 -18.71
N THR A 89 -1.43 11.57 -18.36
CA THR A 89 -2.48 11.16 -17.41
C THR A 89 -1.86 10.97 -16.04
N ILE A 90 -2.32 11.73 -15.06
CA ILE A 90 -1.77 11.75 -13.70
C ILE A 90 -2.85 11.29 -12.73
N GLY A 91 -2.53 10.28 -11.93
CA GLY A 91 -3.34 9.83 -10.80
C GLY A 91 -2.79 10.41 -9.50
N LEU A 92 -3.62 11.15 -8.77
CA LEU A 92 -3.25 11.78 -7.50
C LEU A 92 -4.14 11.21 -6.39
N ALA A 93 -3.53 10.81 -5.29
CA ALA A 93 -4.24 10.38 -4.09
C ALA A 93 -3.50 10.92 -2.86
N ASN A 94 -4.24 11.60 -1.99
CA ASN A 94 -3.73 12.01 -0.67
C ASN A 94 -4.37 11.09 0.37
N THR A 95 -3.76 9.92 0.55
CA THR A 95 -4.33 8.84 1.36
C THR A 95 -3.33 8.34 2.39
N PHE A 96 -3.83 8.00 3.57
CA PHE A 96 -3.04 7.40 4.65
C PHE A 96 -3.76 6.15 5.17
N VAL A 97 -3.03 5.06 5.36
CA VAL A 97 -3.58 3.83 5.94
C VAL A 97 -3.66 4.00 7.44
N ALA A 98 -4.87 4.03 8.00
CA ALA A 98 -5.08 4.04 9.43
C ALA A 98 -5.45 2.64 9.91
N PHE A 99 -4.65 2.12 10.83
CA PHE A 99 -4.86 0.81 11.42
C PHE A 99 -5.46 0.94 12.83
N ASN A 100 -6.79 0.85 12.92
CA ASN A 100 -7.52 1.19 14.14
C ASN A 100 -7.63 0.05 15.15
N ARG A 101 -7.40 -1.20 14.72
CA ARG A 101 -7.53 -2.42 15.54
C ARG A 101 -6.18 -3.08 15.83
N ILE A 102 -5.13 -2.28 15.97
CA ILE A 102 -3.76 -2.79 16.17
C ILE A 102 -3.63 -3.71 17.40
N ASN A 103 -4.38 -3.43 18.47
CA ASN A 103 -4.35 -4.21 19.71
C ASN A 103 -5.03 -5.59 19.59
N GLU A 104 -5.66 -5.88 18.46
CA GLU A 104 -6.34 -7.15 18.19
C GLU A 104 -5.52 -8.04 17.24
N VAL A 105 -4.31 -7.62 16.87
CA VAL A 105 -3.45 -8.33 15.92
C VAL A 105 -2.14 -8.71 16.57
N TRP A 106 -1.69 -9.92 16.30
CA TRP A 106 -0.41 -10.45 16.81
C TRP A 106 0.51 -10.83 15.66
N ASN A 107 1.74 -10.36 15.73
CA ASN A 107 2.81 -10.69 14.77
C ASN A 107 3.83 -11.59 15.46
N LEU A 108 3.86 -12.86 15.06
CA LEU A 108 4.85 -13.82 15.52
C LEU A 108 6.04 -13.83 14.54
N ASN A 109 7.23 -13.53 15.06
CA ASN A 109 8.49 -13.76 14.37
C ASN A 109 9.03 -15.15 14.73
N THR A 110 9.04 -16.08 13.79
CA THR A 110 9.50 -17.46 14.03
C THR A 110 11.03 -17.58 14.17
N GLU A 111 11.79 -16.57 13.73
CA GLU A 111 13.25 -16.46 13.90
C GLU A 111 13.63 -15.91 15.30
N SER A 112 12.65 -15.40 16.06
CA SER A 112 12.92 -14.80 17.36
C SER A 112 13.19 -15.87 18.42
N HIS A 113 14.45 -15.97 18.85
CA HIS A 113 14.89 -16.85 19.94
C HIS A 113 14.84 -16.17 21.30
N THR A 114 13.88 -15.28 21.55
CA THR A 114 13.80 -14.57 22.84
C THR A 114 13.60 -15.60 23.95
N THR A 115 14.63 -15.76 24.77
CA THR A 115 14.62 -16.58 25.98
C THR A 115 14.41 -15.68 27.18
N TRP A 116 13.70 -16.20 28.19
CA TRP A 116 13.38 -15.49 29.44
C TRP A 116 14.59 -15.29 30.32
#